data_AF-A0A1V4Q9K0-F1
#
_entry.id   AF-A0A1V4Q9K0-F1
#
_cell.length_a   1.000
_cell.length_b   1.000
_cell.length_c   1.000
_cell.angle_alpha   90.00
_cell.angle_beta   90.00
_cell.angle_gamma   90.00
#
_symmetry.space_group_name_H-M   'P 1'
#
loop_
_entity.id
_entity.type
_entity.pdbx_description
1 polymer ?
#
loop_
_entity_poly.entity_id
_entity_poly.type
_entity_poly.pdbx_seq_one_letter_code
_entity_poly.pdbx_strand_id
1 'polypeptide(L)'
;MSGAEQTGAQNAGAPAKPFLTVVRGNPTDEDVAALVAVLAAAASGSGGGEQTPAIRDDWGSAIDRLRPQWGGPGSFTNLRY
;
A
#
# COMPACT_ATOMS: atom_id res chain seq x y z
N MET A 1 -43.10 -11.39 -21.70
CA MET A 1 -43.37 -11.25 -20.25
C MET A 1 -42.09 -11.58 -19.52
N SER A 2 -41.63 -10.60 -18.73
CA SER A 2 -40.61 -10.60 -17.67
C SER A 2 -39.25 -11.25 -17.93
N GLY A 3 -38.24 -10.38 -18.13
CA GLY A 3 -36.88 -10.67 -17.72
C GLY A 3 -36.82 -10.78 -16.19
N ALA A 4 -36.16 -11.82 -15.70
CA ALA A 4 -35.96 -12.05 -14.28
C ALA A 4 -34.96 -11.03 -13.74
N GLU A 5 -35.48 -10.03 -13.05
CA GLU A 5 -34.75 -9.21 -12.09
C GLU A 5 -34.18 -10.13 -10.99
N GLN A 6 -32.89 -10.43 -11.09
CA GLN A 6 -32.12 -11.07 -10.04
C GLN A 6 -31.97 -10.08 -8.89
N THR A 7 -32.89 -10.16 -7.93
CA THR A 7 -32.74 -9.56 -6.60
C THR A 7 -31.54 -10.21 -5.91
N GLY A 8 -30.39 -9.52 -5.95
CA GLY A 8 -29.24 -9.86 -5.13
C GLY A 8 -29.61 -9.74 -3.66
N ALA A 9 -29.72 -10.89 -2.98
CA ALA A 9 -29.99 -10.96 -1.55
C ALA A 9 -28.89 -10.23 -0.77
N GLN A 10 -29.25 -9.11 -0.16
CA GLN A 10 -28.38 -8.34 0.72
C GLN A 10 -28.27 -9.10 2.04
N ASN A 11 -27.07 -9.59 2.33
CA ASN A 11 -26.71 -10.21 3.61
C ASN A 11 -27.05 -9.24 4.76
N ALA A 12 -28.09 -9.54 5.53
CA ALA A 12 -28.46 -8.79 6.72
C ALA A 12 -27.55 -9.18 7.90
N GLY A 13 -26.26 -8.84 7.80
CA GLY A 13 -25.39 -8.68 8.95
C GLY A 13 -25.58 -7.29 9.55
N ALA A 14 -25.40 -7.14 10.86
CA ALA A 14 -25.46 -5.84 11.52
C ALA A 14 -24.64 -4.79 10.74
N PRO A 15 -25.15 -3.56 10.56
CA PRO A 15 -24.53 -2.61 9.64
C PRO A 15 -23.09 -2.34 10.08
N ALA A 16 -22.15 -2.70 9.21
CA ALA A 16 -20.76 -2.32 9.38
C ALA A 16 -20.68 -0.79 9.42
N LYS A 17 -19.77 -0.27 10.24
CA LYS A 17 -19.55 1.18 10.32
C LYS A 17 -19.25 1.72 8.91
N PRO A 18 -19.92 2.80 8.47
CA PRO A 18 -19.72 3.33 7.12
C PRO A 18 -18.27 3.76 6.92
N PHE A 19 -17.73 3.45 5.73
CA PHE A 19 -16.34 3.80 5.37
C PHE A 19 -16.17 5.31 5.16
N LEU A 20 -17.19 5.97 4.62
CA LEU A 20 -17.23 7.40 4.32
C LEU A 20 -18.47 8.01 4.96
N THR A 21 -18.37 9.23 5.51
CA THR A 21 -19.52 9.97 6.05
C THR A 21 -19.48 11.42 5.56
N VAL A 22 -20.58 11.88 4.98
CA VAL A 22 -20.75 13.28 4.55
C VAL A 22 -21.16 14.10 5.76
N VAL A 23 -20.29 15.01 6.22
CA VAL A 23 -20.54 15.84 7.41
C VAL A 23 -21.36 17.09 7.06
N ARG A 24 -21.30 17.56 5.82
CA ARG A 24 -21.98 18.77 5.36
C ARG A 24 -22.26 18.72 3.86
N GLY A 25 -23.34 19.38 3.44
CA GLY A 25 -23.78 19.47 2.04
C GLY A 25 -24.80 18.39 1.70
N ASN A 26 -25.37 18.49 0.49
CA ASN A 26 -26.27 17.50 -0.08
C ASN A 26 -25.73 17.10 -1.46
N PRO A 27 -24.71 16.21 -1.53
CA PRO A 27 -24.15 15.78 -2.80
C PRO A 27 -25.22 15.10 -3.64
N THR A 28 -25.15 15.24 -4.96
CA THR A 28 -26.02 14.48 -5.85
C THR A 28 -25.51 13.05 -5.98
N ASP A 29 -26.31 12.16 -6.56
CA ASP A 29 -25.94 10.75 -6.76
C ASP A 29 -24.69 10.63 -7.64
N GLU A 30 -24.51 11.54 -8.60
CA GLU A 30 -23.32 11.61 -9.45
C GLU A 30 -22.06 11.96 -8.66
N ASP A 31 -22.14 12.89 -7.70
CA ASP A 31 -21.02 13.25 -6.84
C ASP A 31 -20.59 12.06 -5.96
N VAL A 32 -21.56 11.34 -5.40
CA VAL A 32 -21.29 10.14 -4.59
C VAL A 32 -20.62 9.06 -5.44
N ALA A 33 -21.11 8.82 -6.66
CA ALA A 33 -20.51 7.87 -7.59
C ALA A 33 -19.05 8.24 -7.93
N ALA A 34 -18.77 9.52 -8.17
CA ALA A 34 -17.42 10.01 -8.42
C ALA A 34 -16.49 9.76 -7.22
N LEU A 35 -16.93 10.05 -6.01
CA LEU A 35 -16.15 9.82 -4.78
C LEU A 35 -15.84 8.32 -4.57
N VAL A 36 -16.84 7.46 -4.79
CA VAL A 36 -16.66 6.00 -4.67
C VAL A 36 -15.70 5.48 -5.73
N ALA A 37 -15.80 5.96 -6.97
CA ALA A 37 -14.91 5.55 -8.06
C ALA A 37 -13.44 5.89 -7.74
N VAL A 38 -13.17 7.10 -7.25
CA VAL A 38 -11.82 7.53 -6.85
C VAL A 38 -11.30 6.67 -5.71
N LEU A 39 -12.12 6.42 -4.69
CA LEU A 39 -11.74 5.59 -3.55
C LEU A 39 -11.45 4.15 -3.97
N ALA A 40 -12.28 3.57 -4.85
CA ALA A 40 -12.08 2.22 -5.38
C ALA A 40 -10.79 2.14 -6.20
N ALA A 41 -10.48 3.16 -7.00
CA ALA A 41 -9.22 3.24 -7.76
C ALA A 41 -8.01 3.31 -6.82
N ALA A 42 -8.08 4.15 -5.77
CA ALA A 42 -7.01 4.25 -4.77
C ALA A 42 -6.81 2.94 -3.99
N ALA A 43 -7.90 2.26 -3.62
CA ALA A 43 -7.86 0.95 -2.96
C ALA A 43 -7.25 -0.12 -3.89
N SER A 44 -7.60 -0.09 -5.18
CA SER A 44 -7.06 -1.00 -6.19
C SER A 44 -5.56 -0.79 -6.40
N GLY A 45 -5.08 0.44 -6.31
CA GLY A 45 -3.65 0.77 -6.43
C GLY A 45 -2.80 0.44 -5.20
N SER A 46 -3.43 0.18 -4.04
CA SER A 46 -2.73 -0.06 -2.77
C SER A 46 -2.76 -1.53 -2.31
N GLY A 47 -3.57 -2.38 -2.95
CA GLY A 47 -3.85 -3.74 -2.45
C GLY A 47 -3.37 -4.93 -3.30
N GLY A 48 -2.70 -4.71 -4.43
CA GLY A 48 -2.46 -5.83 -5.37
C GLY A 48 -1.27 -5.70 -6.32
N GLY A 49 -0.32 -4.82 -6.05
CA GLY A 49 1.00 -5.00 -6.65
C GLY A 49 1.60 -6.28 -6.09
N GLU A 50 2.14 -7.15 -6.96
CA GLU A 50 3.05 -8.23 -6.57
C GLU A 50 3.90 -7.70 -5.42
N GLN A 51 3.92 -8.38 -4.27
CA GLN A 51 4.86 -8.06 -3.22
C GLN A 51 6.25 -8.31 -3.79
N THR A 52 6.76 -7.36 -4.57
CA THR A 52 8.17 -7.29 -4.93
C THR A 52 8.86 -7.39 -3.58
N PRO A 53 9.72 -8.39 -3.37
CA PRO A 53 10.45 -8.52 -2.13
C PRO A 53 11.02 -7.14 -1.83
N ALA A 54 10.57 -6.54 -0.72
CA ALA A 54 11.04 -5.22 -0.35
C ALA A 54 12.56 -5.28 -0.39
N ILE A 55 13.19 -4.32 -1.08
CA ILE A 55 14.66 -4.23 -1.10
C ILE A 55 15.08 -4.22 0.37
N ARG A 56 15.86 -5.23 0.76
CA ARG A 56 16.26 -5.40 2.15
C ARG A 56 17.06 -4.16 2.56
N ASP A 57 16.64 -3.52 3.65
CA ASP A 57 17.43 -2.46 4.23
C ASP A 57 18.67 -3.09 4.89
N ASP A 58 19.81 -2.93 4.23
CA ASP A 58 21.09 -3.42 4.70
C ASP A 58 21.79 -2.40 5.62
N TRP A 59 21.14 -1.29 5.98
CA TRP A 59 21.72 -0.30 6.87
C TRP A 59 21.97 -0.88 8.27
N GLY A 60 23.21 -0.78 8.74
CA GLY A 60 23.61 -1.33 10.04
C GLY A 60 23.68 -2.86 10.08
N SER A 61 23.80 -3.51 8.93
CA SER A 61 23.99 -4.95 8.84
C SER A 61 25.14 -5.43 9.74
N ALA A 62 24.95 -6.55 10.45
CA ALA A 62 25.99 -7.10 11.33
C ALA A 62 27.30 -7.41 10.56
N ILE A 63 27.20 -7.69 9.25
CA ILE A 63 28.36 -7.93 8.40
C ILE A 63 29.21 -6.66 8.19
N ASP A 64 28.61 -5.47 8.24
CA ASP A 64 29.35 -4.21 8.09
C ASP A 64 30.35 -3.99 9.22
N ARG A 65 30.08 -4.54 10.42
CA ARG A 65 31.03 -4.52 11.54
C ARG A 65 32.25 -5.41 11.34
N LEU A 66 32.14 -6.40 10.46
CA LEU A 66 33.19 -7.40 10.19
C LEU A 66 34.02 -7.03 8.96
N ARG A 67 33.65 -5.97 8.24
CA ARG A 67 34.40 -5.50 7.07
C ARG A 67 35.76 -4.97 7.54
N PRO A 68 36.87 -5.41 6.93
CA PRO A 68 38.18 -4.83 7.20
C PRO A 68 38.11 -3.32 6.94
N GLN A 69 38.38 -2.53 7.98
CA GLN A 69 38.52 -1.09 7.86
C GLN A 69 39.81 -0.77 7.07
N TRP A 70 39.71 -0.76 5.74
CA TRP A 70 40.79 -0.28 4.89
C TRP A 70 40.90 1.25 5.01
N GLY A 71 42.12 1.76 5.16
CA GLY A 71 42.38 3.19 5.30
C GLY A 71 42.26 3.73 6.73
N GLY A 72 42.15 2.87 7.74
CA GLY A 72 42.27 3.28 9.14
C GLY A 72 43.72 3.67 9.50
N PRO A 73 43.92 4.48 10.55
CA PRO A 73 45.24 5.01 10.94
C PRO A 73 46.28 3.93 11.34
N GLY A 74 45.85 2.68 11.52
CA GLY A 74 46.74 1.53 11.75
C GLY A 74 46.89 0.59 10.54
N SER A 75 46.30 0.92 9.38
CA SER A 75 46.40 0.08 8.17
C SER A 75 47.55 0.55 7.28
N PHE A 76 48.46 -0.37 6.93
CA PHE A 76 49.53 -0.12 5.96
C PHE A 76 49.16 -0.81 4.65
N THR A 77 48.74 -0.04 3.66
CA THR A 77 48.50 -0.57 2.31
C THR A 77 49.85 -0.71 1.61
N ASN A 78 50.28 -1.94 1.32
CA ASN A 78 51.45 -2.21 0.49
C ASN A 78 51.12 -1.92 -0.98
N LEU A 79 51.01 -0.64 -1.33
CA LEU A 79 50.89 -0.18 -2.71
C LEU A 79 52.27 -0.32 -3.35
N ARG A 80 52.43 -1.35 -4.18
CA ARG A 80 53.55 -1.45 -5.13
C ARG A 80 53.13 -0.70 -6.39
N TYR A 81 53.91 0.31 -6.78
CA TYR A 81 53.82 0.99 -8.06
C TYR A 81 54.42 0.12 -9.16
#